data_AF-A0A4Y9IRD6-F1
#
_entry.id   AF-A0A4Y9IRD6-F1
#
_cell.length_a   1.000
_cell.length_b   1.000
_cell.length_c   1.000
_cell.angle_alpha   90.00
_cell.angle_beta   90.00
_cell.angle_gamma   90.00
#
_symmetry.space_group_name_H-M   'P 1'
#
loop_
_entity.id
_entity.type
_entity.pdbx_description
1 polymer ?
#
loop_
_entity_poly.entity_id
_entity_poly.type
_entity_poly.pdbx_seq_one_letter_code
_entity_poly.pdbx_strand_id
1 'polypeptide(L)'
;MEVNDIKGRLKQAYHHLKGAGLINDQKDLADKMGYSRTSISKALNGYEDYLTESFVIKLQQTFYNVFSKEWLLTGDGNMLKNISDTPHNANSHESLGNNEFISFLRDQISELKDVIEGKDREINNLNQEIGRLKGILDENKIQYRQTGT
;
A
#
# COMPACT_ATOMS: atom_id res chain seq x y z
N MET A 1 -14.56 26.60 14.18
CA MET A 1 -13.11 26.46 14.00
C MET A 1 -12.79 24.99 14.17
N GLU A 2 -12.84 24.21 13.10
CA GLU A 2 -12.33 22.85 13.09
C GLU A 2 -11.29 22.83 12.00
N VAL A 3 -10.05 22.47 12.31
CA VAL A 3 -9.09 21.67 11.51
C VAL A 3 -7.74 21.81 12.22
N ASN A 4 -7.52 21.10 13.33
CA ASN A 4 -6.23 20.47 13.61
C ASN A 4 -6.26 19.49 14.80
N ASP A 5 -7.37 18.78 15.02
CA ASP A 5 -7.39 17.66 15.96
C ASP A 5 -7.09 16.33 15.23
N ILE A 6 -6.60 15.35 15.99
CA ILE A 6 -6.25 14.03 15.46
C ILE A 6 -7.45 13.32 14.79
N LYS A 7 -8.66 13.60 15.27
CA LYS A 7 -9.92 13.10 14.69
C LYS A 7 -10.12 13.63 13.26
N GLY A 8 -10.01 14.94 13.07
CA GLY A 8 -10.14 15.56 11.76
C GLY A 8 -9.11 15.02 10.77
N ARG A 9 -7.87 14.84 11.22
CA ARG A 9 -6.80 14.24 10.41
C ARG A 9 -7.05 12.78 10.08
N LEU A 10 -7.57 12.00 11.02
CA LEU A 10 -7.91 10.61 10.76
C LEU A 10 -9.06 10.48 9.74
N LYS A 11 -10.06 11.37 9.79
CA LYS A 11 -11.11 11.42 8.77
C LYS A 11 -10.54 11.77 7.39
N GLN A 12 -9.60 12.72 7.32
CA GLN A 12 -8.91 13.04 6.07
C GLN A 12 -8.15 11.83 5.52
N ALA A 13 -7.39 11.12 6.37
CA ALA A 13 -6.72 9.88 6.00
C ALA A 13 -7.70 8.83 5.46
N TYR A 14 -8.84 8.63 6.13
CA TYR A 14 -9.91 7.75 5.66
C TYR A 14 -10.45 8.15 4.28
N HIS A 15 -10.74 9.43 4.07
CA HIS A 15 -11.25 9.92 2.79
C HIS A 15 -10.22 9.75 1.67
N HIS A 16 -8.94 9.96 1.95
CA HIS A 16 -7.87 9.73 0.99
C HIS A 16 -7.77 8.25 0.60
N LEU A 17 -7.78 7.33 1.57
CA LEU A 17 -7.78 5.89 1.28
C LEU A 17 -8.97 5.50 0.39
N LYS A 18 -10.14 6.08 0.64
CA LYS A 18 -11.34 5.85 -0.16
C LYS A 18 -11.22 6.42 -1.57
N GLY A 19 -10.74 7.66 -1.70
CA GLY A 19 -10.52 8.32 -2.99
C GLY A 19 -9.46 7.62 -3.85
N ALA A 20 -8.44 7.03 -3.22
CA ALA A 20 -7.42 6.22 -3.86
C ALA A 20 -7.89 4.80 -4.23
N GLY A 21 -9.12 4.40 -3.86
CA GLY A 21 -9.64 3.05 -4.10
C GLY A 21 -9.00 1.96 -3.23
N LEU A 22 -8.26 2.33 -2.18
CA LEU A 22 -7.61 1.39 -1.27
C LEU A 22 -8.59 0.74 -0.28
N ILE A 23 -9.69 1.44 0.01
CA ILE A 23 -10.82 0.97 0.80
C ILE A 23 -12.13 1.47 0.18
N ASN A 24 -13.22 0.74 0.39
CA ASN A 24 -14.55 1.14 -0.05
C ASN A 24 -15.39 1.80 1.07
N ASP A 25 -15.28 1.26 2.28
CA ASP A 25 -16.04 1.69 3.45
C ASP A 25 -15.29 1.43 4.77
N GLN A 26 -15.95 1.67 5.91
CA GLN A 26 -15.35 1.42 7.23
C GLN A 26 -15.19 -0.07 7.55
N LYS A 27 -15.97 -0.95 6.91
CA LYS A 27 -15.83 -2.41 7.10
C LYS A 27 -14.56 -2.89 6.42
N ASP A 28 -14.31 -2.46 5.19
CA ASP A 28 -13.09 -2.76 4.44
C ASP A 28 -11.83 -2.28 5.18
N LEU A 29 -11.89 -1.06 5.76
CA LEU A 29 -10.83 -0.58 6.64
C LEU A 29 -10.63 -1.48 7.87
N ALA A 30 -11.72 -1.90 8.50
CA ALA A 30 -11.68 -2.78 9.67
C ALA A 30 -11.03 -4.14 9.34
N ASP A 31 -11.45 -4.74 8.23
CA ASP A 31 -10.95 -6.02 7.73
C ASP A 31 -9.43 -5.94 7.45
N LYS A 32 -8.95 -4.86 6.83
CA LYS A 32 -7.51 -4.65 6.53
C LYS A 32 -6.66 -4.36 7.77
N MET A 33 -7.20 -3.64 8.75
CA MET A 33 -6.47 -3.32 9.98
C MET A 33 -6.56 -4.42 11.03
N GLY A 34 -7.46 -5.39 10.88
CA GLY A 34 -7.73 -6.43 11.88
C GLY A 34 -8.48 -5.90 13.11
N TYR A 35 -9.30 -4.85 12.93
CA TYR A 35 -10.15 -4.29 13.98
C TYR A 35 -11.62 -4.65 13.75
N SER A 36 -12.45 -4.49 14.78
CA SER A 36 -13.90 -4.50 14.57
C SER A 36 -14.36 -3.21 13.87
N ARG A 37 -15.42 -3.30 13.06
CA ARG A 37 -16.08 -2.10 12.47
C ARG A 37 -16.44 -1.07 13.53
N THR A 38 -16.89 -1.52 14.70
CA THR A 38 -17.24 -0.64 15.83
C THR A 38 -16.03 0.12 16.34
N SER A 39 -14.87 -0.55 16.46
CA SER A 39 -13.61 0.08 16.86
C SER A 39 -13.16 1.15 15.86
N ILE A 40 -13.27 0.86 14.54
CA ILE A 40 -12.99 1.85 13.49
C ILE A 40 -13.92 3.05 13.59
N SER A 41 -15.23 2.82 13.72
CA SER A 41 -16.22 3.90 13.83
C SER A 41 -15.95 4.79 15.05
N LYS A 42 -15.63 4.19 16.20
CA LYS A 42 -15.27 4.95 17.40
C LYS A 42 -13.95 5.71 17.22
N ALA A 43 -12.91 5.11 16.63
CA ALA A 43 -11.67 5.84 16.34
C ALA A 43 -11.91 7.04 15.41
N LEU A 44 -12.68 6.88 14.32
CA LEU A 44 -13.02 7.95 13.37
C LEU A 44 -13.87 9.07 13.97
N ASN A 45 -14.59 8.78 15.06
CA ASN A 45 -15.36 9.77 15.80
C ASN A 45 -14.55 10.46 16.90
N GLY A 46 -13.30 10.04 17.12
CA GLY A 46 -12.37 10.66 18.08
C GLY A 46 -12.50 10.14 19.51
N TYR A 47 -13.07 8.95 19.72
CA TYR A 47 -13.12 8.36 21.05
C TYR A 47 -11.71 7.94 21.48
N GLU A 48 -11.19 8.53 22.57
CA GLU A 48 -9.79 8.39 23.03
C GLU A 48 -9.38 6.93 23.29
N ASP A 49 -10.28 6.11 23.84
CA ASP A 49 -10.05 4.67 24.07
C ASP A 49 -9.79 3.87 22.78
N TYR A 50 -10.17 4.42 21.62
CA TYR A 50 -10.08 3.77 20.32
C TYR A 50 -9.07 4.47 19.40
N LEU A 51 -8.92 5.79 19.54
CA LEU A 51 -7.94 6.59 18.81
C LEU A 51 -6.59 6.62 19.55
N THR A 52 -5.99 5.43 19.69
CA THR A 52 -4.74 5.24 20.41
C THR A 52 -3.52 5.36 19.48
N GLU A 53 -2.32 5.51 20.05
CA GLU A 53 -1.09 5.45 19.26
C GLU A 53 -0.96 4.11 18.50
N SER A 54 -1.38 3.00 19.13
CA SER A 54 -1.39 1.68 18.49
C SER A 54 -2.28 1.63 17.25
N PHE A 55 -3.43 2.33 17.29
CA PHE A 55 -4.30 2.45 16.12
C PHE A 55 -3.59 3.19 14.98
N VAL A 56 -2.91 4.30 15.27
CA VAL A 56 -2.16 5.10 14.29
C VAL A 56 -1.02 4.29 13.68
N ILE A 57 -0.23 3.59 14.51
CA ILE A 57 0.85 2.71 14.05
C ILE A 57 0.29 1.62 13.13
N LYS A 58 -0.82 0.99 13.52
CA LYS A 58 -1.44 -0.07 12.71
C LYS A 58 -1.92 0.46 11.37
N LEU A 59 -2.55 1.63 11.34
CA LEU A 59 -2.99 2.29 10.10
C LEU A 59 -1.81 2.52 9.15
N GLN A 60 -0.69 3.04 9.67
CA GLN A 60 0.49 3.29 8.86
C GLN A 60 1.08 2.00 8.27
N GLN A 61 1.19 0.95 9.09
CA GLN A 61 1.68 -0.36 8.65
C GLN A 61 0.79 -0.99 7.58
N THR A 62 -0.54 -0.90 7.73
CA THR A 62 -1.50 -1.47 6.79
C THR A 62 -1.44 -0.80 5.41
N PHE A 63 -1.10 0.48 5.34
CA PHE A 63 -1.09 1.26 4.09
C PHE A 63 0.31 1.74 3.70
N TYR A 64 1.33 0.90 3.91
CA TYR A 64 2.70 1.11 3.44
C TYR A 64 3.32 2.47 3.81
N ASN A 65 2.98 3.00 4.99
CA ASN A 65 3.44 4.31 5.48
C ASN A 65 3.14 5.48 4.52
N VAL A 66 2.03 5.41 3.78
CA VAL A 66 1.57 6.48 2.89
C VAL A 66 1.32 7.80 3.63
N PHE A 67 0.97 7.73 4.92
CA PHE A 67 0.73 8.89 5.78
C PHE A 67 1.93 9.22 6.68
N SER A 68 2.23 10.51 6.83
CA SER A 68 3.22 11.00 7.81
C SER A 68 2.75 10.72 9.24
N LYS A 69 3.65 10.13 10.06
CA LYS A 69 3.36 9.89 11.50
C LYS A 69 3.20 11.22 12.23
N GLU A 70 4.08 12.16 11.92
CA GLU A 70 4.11 13.50 12.51
C GLU A 70 2.80 14.22 12.24
N TRP A 71 2.40 14.29 10.97
CA TRP A 71 1.14 14.93 10.62
C TRP A 71 -0.06 14.27 11.29
N LEU A 72 -0.14 12.93 11.34
CA LEU A 72 -1.28 12.27 12.01
C LEU A 72 -1.37 12.65 13.49
N LEU A 73 -0.26 12.65 14.21
CA LEU A 73 -0.24 12.85 15.66
C LEU A 73 -0.28 14.32 16.07
N THR A 74 0.57 15.16 15.49
CA THR A 74 0.74 16.57 15.88
C THR A 74 -0.03 17.52 14.98
N GLY A 75 -0.25 17.12 13.72
CA GLY A 75 -0.81 18.00 12.69
C GLY A 75 0.25 18.78 11.93
N ASP A 76 1.53 18.59 12.26
CA ASP A 76 2.64 19.28 11.64
C ASP A 76 3.11 18.57 10.36
N GLY A 77 3.48 19.37 9.36
CA GLY A 77 3.95 18.89 8.07
C GLY A 77 2.82 18.42 7.13
N ASN A 78 3.18 17.56 6.18
CA ASN A 78 2.28 17.10 5.13
C ASN A 78 1.58 15.79 5.50
N MET A 79 0.33 15.64 5.02
CA MET A 79 -0.46 14.43 5.20
C MET A 79 0.20 13.18 4.63
N LEU A 80 0.70 13.28 3.41
CA LEU A 80 1.37 12.19 2.72
C LEU A 80 2.86 12.25 3.00
N LYS A 81 3.46 11.07 3.18
CA LYS A 81 4.91 10.96 3.28
C LYS A 81 5.51 11.22 1.90
N ASN A 82 6.40 12.20 1.78
CA ASN A 82 7.11 12.38 0.52
C ASN A 82 8.16 11.26 0.37
N ILE A 83 8.42 10.86 -0.87
CA ILE A 83 9.46 9.87 -1.20
C ILE A 83 10.85 10.40 -0.77
N SER A 84 11.02 11.72 -0.63
CA SER A 84 12.21 12.34 -0.05
C SER A 84 12.41 12.06 1.44
N ASP A 85 11.37 11.58 2.15
CA ASP A 85 11.38 11.38 3.61
C ASP A 85 11.62 9.91 4.00
N THR A 86 12.03 9.06 3.05
CA THR A 86 12.54 7.73 3.40
C THR A 86 13.84 7.88 4.20
N PRO A 87 13.92 7.34 5.43
CA PRO A 87 15.09 7.49 6.27
C PRO A 87 16.17 6.52 5.78
N HIS A 88 17.03 6.98 4.89
CA HIS A 88 18.36 6.41 4.73
C HIS A 88 19.42 7.49 5.02
N ASN A 89 19.74 7.61 6.31
CA ASN A 89 20.98 8.13 6.90
C ASN A 89 21.42 9.60 6.65
N ALA A 90 21.17 10.40 7.69
CA ALA A 90 21.96 11.50 8.27
C ALA A 90 22.64 12.58 7.41
N ASN A 91 22.21 13.81 7.72
CA ASN A 91 22.88 15.11 7.59
C ASN A 91 22.52 15.96 6.36
N SER A 92 22.12 17.21 6.67
CA SER A 92 21.94 18.36 5.78
C SER A 92 20.88 18.24 4.68
N HIS A 93 19.67 18.72 4.96
CA HIS A 93 18.82 19.30 3.92
C HIS A 93 19.39 20.68 3.52
N GLU A 94 20.58 20.65 2.92
CA GLU A 94 20.95 21.69 1.96
C GLU A 94 20.19 21.42 0.67
N SER A 95 19.79 22.50 0.00
CA SER A 95 19.08 22.46 -1.28
C SER A 95 19.90 21.70 -2.33
N LEU A 96 19.69 20.38 -2.46
CA LEU A 96 20.20 19.58 -3.57
C LEU A 96 19.77 20.28 -4.86
N GLY A 97 20.75 20.59 -5.71
CA GLY A 97 20.47 21.24 -6.98
C GLY A 97 19.55 20.35 -7.82
N ASN A 98 18.68 20.95 -8.63
CA ASN A 98 17.71 20.22 -9.47
C ASN A 98 18.33 19.02 -10.23
N ASN A 99 19.61 19.10 -10.59
CA ASN A 99 20.34 18.04 -11.29
C ASN A 99 20.62 16.78 -10.43
N GLU A 100 20.90 16.93 -9.14
CA GLU A 100 21.16 15.80 -8.24
C GLU A 100 19.87 15.03 -7.93
N PHE A 101 18.77 15.77 -7.74
CA PHE A 101 17.45 15.18 -7.59
C PHE A 101 17.00 14.43 -8.86
N ILE A 102 17.27 14.99 -10.04
CA ILE A 102 17.01 14.31 -11.33
C ILE A 102 17.85 13.02 -11.45
N SER A 103 19.10 13.02 -11.00
CA SER A 103 19.94 11.81 -11.01
C SER A 103 19.37 10.73 -10.11
N PHE A 104 19.04 11.08 -8.87
CA PHE A 104 18.44 10.15 -7.91
C PHE A 104 17.13 9.54 -8.41
N LEU A 105 16.25 10.37 -8.97
CA LEU A 105 15.00 9.88 -9.58
C LEU A 105 15.28 8.96 -10.77
N ARG A 106 16.30 9.24 -11.58
CA ARG A 106 16.69 8.37 -12.70
C ARG A 106 17.17 7.01 -12.21
N ASP A 107 17.93 6.97 -11.13
CA ASP A 107 18.44 5.73 -10.54
C ASP A 107 17.29 4.87 -9.99
N GLN A 108 16.36 5.49 -9.24
CA GLN A 108 15.14 4.80 -8.78
C GLN A 108 14.28 4.29 -9.94
N ILE A 109 14.13 5.08 -11.02
CA ILE A 109 13.40 4.66 -12.22
C ILE A 109 14.08 3.47 -12.89
N SER A 110 15.41 3.43 -12.91
CA SER A 110 16.17 2.32 -13.49
C SER A 110 15.93 1.02 -12.70
N GLU A 111 16.04 1.08 -11.37
CA GLU A 111 15.81 -0.08 -10.51
C GLU A 111 14.38 -0.61 -10.64
N LEU A 112 13.39 0.29 -10.66
CA LEU A 112 11.99 -0.09 -10.86
C LEU A 112 11.75 -0.76 -12.22
N LYS A 113 12.41 -0.29 -13.28
CA LYS A 113 12.32 -0.93 -14.61
C LYS A 113 12.88 -2.34 -14.58
N ASP A 114 14.04 -2.55 -13.97
CA ASP A 114 14.66 -3.87 -13.87
C ASP A 114 13.74 -4.86 -13.13
N VAL A 115 13.08 -4.41 -12.05
CA VAL A 115 12.10 -5.22 -11.30
C VAL A 115 10.88 -5.56 -12.16
N ILE A 116 10.36 -4.61 -12.93
CA ILE A 116 9.21 -4.83 -13.82
C ILE A 116 9.58 -5.86 -14.89
N GLU A 117 10.74 -5.70 -15.54
CA GLU A 117 11.21 -6.66 -16.54
C GLU A 117 11.40 -8.07 -15.97
N GLY A 118 11.93 -8.17 -14.74
CA GLY A 118 12.05 -9.45 -14.05
C GLY A 118 10.69 -10.12 -13.85
N LYS A 119 9.68 -9.36 -13.42
CA LYS A 119 8.31 -9.85 -13.25
C LYS A 119 7.65 -10.25 -14.56
N ASP A 120 7.86 -9.49 -15.64
CA ASP A 120 7.32 -9.84 -16.96
C ASP A 120 7.90 -11.16 -17.49
N ARG A 121 9.20 -11.41 -17.25
CA ARG A 121 9.82 -12.71 -17.56
C ARG A 121 9.20 -13.84 -16.76
N GLU A 122 8.98 -13.64 -15.46
CA GLU A 122 8.35 -14.64 -14.59
C GLU A 122 6.91 -14.94 -15.03
N ILE A 123 6.12 -13.91 -15.34
CA ILE A 123 4.75 -14.05 -15.87
C ILE A 123 4.75 -14.85 -17.17
N ASN A 124 5.68 -14.58 -18.08
CA ASN A 124 5.79 -15.32 -19.33
C ASN A 124 6.12 -16.81 -19.09
N ASN A 125 7.04 -17.11 -18.17
CA ASN A 125 7.38 -18.49 -17.81
C ASN A 125 6.18 -19.24 -17.22
N LEU A 126 5.45 -18.60 -16.29
CA LEU A 126 4.24 -19.17 -15.69
C LEU A 126 3.16 -19.43 -16.75
N ASN A 127 2.95 -18.49 -17.68
CA ASN A 127 1.99 -18.64 -18.76
C ASN A 127 2.33 -19.81 -19.70
N GLN A 128 3.62 -20.02 -19.99
CA GLN A 128 4.06 -21.18 -20.78
C GLN A 128 3.78 -22.51 -20.06
N GLU A 129 4.09 -22.60 -18.76
CA GLU A 129 3.85 -23.83 -17.99
C GLU A 129 2.34 -24.11 -17.86
N ILE A 130 1.52 -23.08 -17.63
CA ILE A 130 0.05 -23.22 -17.66
C ILE A 130 -0.42 -23.77 -19.01
N GLY A 131 0.14 -23.29 -20.12
CA GLY A 131 -0.16 -23.81 -21.46
C GLY A 131 0.18 -25.30 -21.61
N ARG A 132 1.38 -25.70 -21.16
CA ARG A 132 1.85 -27.09 -21.20
C ARG A 132 0.97 -28.02 -20.37
N LEU A 133 0.65 -27.61 -19.14
CA LEU A 133 -0.21 -28.38 -18.22
C LEU A 133 -1.63 -28.54 -18.76
N LYS A 134 -2.19 -27.49 -19.39
CA LYS A 134 -3.50 -27.59 -20.07
C LYS A 134 -3.48 -28.62 -21.20
N GLY A 135 -2.43 -28.65 -22.01
CA GLY A 135 -2.27 -29.64 -23.08
C GLY A 135 -2.26 -31.07 -22.56
N ILE A 136 -1.45 -31.37 -21.53
CA ILE A 136 -1.38 -32.70 -20.91
C ILE A 136 -2.74 -33.11 -20.32
N LEU A 137 -3.46 -32.18 -19.71
CA LEU A 137 -4.78 -32.46 -19.16
C LEU A 137 -5.78 -32.85 -20.26
N ASP A 138 -5.74 -32.16 -21.40
CA ASP A 138 -6.63 -32.46 -22.53
C ASP A 138 -6.29 -33.80 -23.20
N GLU A 139 -5.00 -34.14 -23.31
CA GLU A 139 -4.54 -35.46 -23.77
C GLU A 139 -5.03 -36.58 -22.84
N ASN A 140 -4.85 -36.42 -21.52
CA ASN A 140 -5.31 -37.40 -20.54
C ASN A 140 -6.84 -37.59 -20.59
N LYS A 141 -7.62 -36.51 -20.76
CA LYS A 141 -9.08 -36.62 -20.95
C LYS A 141 -9.45 -37.45 -22.18
N ILE A 142 -8.69 -37.34 -23.28
CA ILE A 142 -8.91 -38.14 -24.49
C ILE A 142 -8.58 -39.61 -24.23
N GLN A 143 -7.47 -39.91 -23.55
CA GLN A 143 -7.06 -41.28 -23.22
C GLN A 143 -8.10 -42.01 -22.34
N TYR A 144 -8.67 -41.35 -21.33
CA TYR A 144 -9.74 -41.94 -20.50
C TYR A 144 -11.04 -42.20 -21.29
N ARG A 145 -11.33 -41.42 -22.34
CA ARG A 145 -12.48 -41.69 -23.22
C ARG A 145 -12.27 -42.88 -24.14
N GLN A 146 -11.02 -43.21 -24.48
CA GLN A 146 -10.67 -44.29 -25.40
C GLN A 146 -10.42 -45.64 -24.71
N THR A 147 -10.00 -45.63 -23.44
CA THR A 147 -9.70 -46.86 -22.68
C THR A 147 -10.86 -47.34 -21.79
N GLY A 148 -11.96 -46.59 -21.73
CA GLY A 148 -13.21 -47.00 -21.08
C GLY A 148 -14.10 -47.86 -21.97
N THR A 149 -13.70 -49.11 -22.22
CA THR A 149 -14.56 -50.24 -22.65
C THR A 149 -14.00 -51.54 -22.11
#